data_AF-A0A4U1L173-F1
#
_entry.id   AF-A0A4U1L173-F1
#
_cell.length_a   1.000
_cell.length_b   1.000
_cell.length_c   1.000
_cell.angle_alpha   90.00
_cell.angle_beta   90.00
_cell.angle_gamma   90.00
#
_symmetry.space_group_name_H-M   'P 1'
#
loop_
_entity.id
_entity.type
_entity.pdbx_description
1 polymer ?
#
loop_
_entity_poly.entity_id
_entity_poly.type
_entity_poly.pdbx_seq_one_letter_code
_entity_poly.pdbx_strand_id
1 'polypeptide(L)'
;MPDTITLNLEFNLPEVGGSADTWGAKLNANWVKADAEIFSKATKLDPIFAATNSITTLVQPGDVRASAPPAFAGTAGASPGWRFTPFVGSVSYIMGHADGSVMVGPQFRVGFGATPDFAVVPGGDGFFAGDATAVAFFTSSDQALKQDIEEIDGETALTALRAVGAHSYTRNGVPEFGVIAQRLEQAGLDRLVTVGPDTYRRVNYNGLIAELIAALIHIDDRLRALEPPAP
;
A
#
# COMPACT_ATOMS: atom_id res chain seq x y z
N MET A 1 74.46 26.30 15.93
CA MET A 1 73.54 25.90 17.02
C MET A 1 72.40 25.11 16.38
N PRO A 2 71.69 24.20 17.07
CA PRO A 2 70.51 23.57 16.46
C PRO A 2 69.46 24.64 16.16
N ASP A 3 68.84 24.56 14.98
CA ASP A 3 67.79 25.49 14.54
C ASP A 3 66.61 25.44 15.52
N THR A 4 66.05 26.61 15.83
CA THR A 4 64.86 26.71 16.69
C THR A 4 63.62 26.60 15.81
N ILE A 5 62.63 25.80 16.20
CA ILE A 5 61.41 25.56 15.41
C ILE A 5 60.15 26.07 16.09
N THR A 6 59.09 26.33 15.32
CA THR A 6 57.74 26.60 15.85
C THR A 6 57.10 25.34 16.42
N LEU A 7 56.08 25.49 17.28
CA LEU A 7 55.54 24.38 18.08
C LEU A 7 54.57 23.48 17.29
N ASN A 8 53.76 24.04 16.38
CA ASN A 8 52.62 23.31 15.81
C ASN A 8 52.92 22.69 14.45
N LEU A 9 53.60 23.43 13.57
CA LEU A 9 53.96 23.03 12.20
C LEU A 9 55.47 22.93 11.99
N GLU A 10 56.26 23.03 13.05
CA GLU A 10 57.72 22.80 13.06
C GLU A 10 58.50 23.65 12.04
N PHE A 11 58.13 24.93 11.86
CA PHE A 11 58.85 25.83 10.97
C PHE A 11 60.19 26.28 11.57
N ASN A 12 61.27 26.16 10.81
CA ASN A 12 62.60 26.64 11.20
C ASN A 12 62.62 28.17 11.31
N LEU A 13 63.03 28.68 12.46
CA LEU A 13 63.23 30.10 12.72
C LEU A 13 64.65 30.51 12.31
N PRO A 14 64.83 31.61 11.56
CA PRO A 14 66.15 32.10 11.19
C PRO A 14 66.99 32.53 12.42
N GLU A 15 68.31 32.33 12.30
CA GLU A 15 69.29 32.78 13.29
C GLU A 15 69.43 34.30 13.28
N VAL A 16 69.36 34.93 14.46
CA VAL A 16 69.41 36.39 14.61
C VAL A 16 70.86 36.85 14.56
N GLY A 17 71.20 37.79 13.67
CA GLY A 17 72.58 38.07 13.26
C GLY A 17 73.46 38.87 14.24
N GLY A 18 73.01 39.13 15.47
CA GLY A 18 73.79 39.85 16.49
C GLY A 18 72.92 40.62 17.49
N SER A 19 73.51 41.14 18.58
CA SER A 19 72.78 41.78 19.69
C SER A 19 72.03 43.08 19.35
N ALA A 20 72.31 43.69 18.19
CA ALA A 20 71.61 44.86 17.67
C ALA A 20 70.52 44.51 16.63
N ASP A 21 70.38 43.25 16.23
CA ASP A 21 69.41 42.83 15.22
C ASP A 21 68.01 42.70 15.84
N THR A 22 67.23 43.77 15.70
CA THR A 22 65.82 43.80 16.12
C THR A 22 64.89 43.25 15.04
N TRP A 23 65.36 43.07 13.80
CA TRP A 23 64.53 42.63 12.68
C TRP A 23 64.34 41.12 12.70
N GLY A 24 65.42 40.35 12.89
CA GLY A 24 65.32 38.88 12.99
C GLY A 24 64.44 38.44 14.17
N ALA A 25 64.50 39.13 15.31
CA ALA A 25 63.63 38.85 16.45
C ALA A 25 62.13 39.10 16.14
N LYS A 26 61.81 40.17 15.40
CA LYS A 26 60.43 40.46 14.98
C LYS A 26 59.93 39.45 13.95
N LEU A 27 60.79 39.03 13.03
CA LEU A 27 60.45 38.00 12.05
C LEU A 27 60.12 36.67 12.73
N ASN A 28 60.93 36.25 13.70
CA ASN A 28 60.69 35.03 14.48
C ASN A 28 59.38 35.11 15.28
N ALA A 29 59.08 36.26 15.87
CA ALA A 29 57.81 36.48 16.57
C ALA A 29 56.59 36.39 15.63
N ASN A 30 56.71 36.89 14.40
CA ASN A 30 55.65 36.77 13.39
C ASN A 30 55.45 35.32 12.94
N TRP A 31 56.54 34.56 12.75
CA TRP A 31 56.46 33.14 12.41
C TRP A 31 55.77 32.30 13.47
N VAL A 32 56.09 32.53 14.76
CA VAL A 32 55.42 31.85 15.88
C VAL A 32 53.91 32.16 15.91
N LYS A 33 53.51 33.41 15.61
CA LYS A 33 52.09 33.79 15.55
C LYS A 33 51.37 33.14 14.36
N ALA A 34 51.98 33.16 13.18
CA ALA A 34 51.41 32.56 11.98
C ALA A 34 51.23 31.04 12.15
N ASP A 35 52.21 30.36 12.75
CA ASP A 35 52.13 28.93 13.11
C ASP A 35 50.90 28.62 13.97
N ALA A 36 50.69 29.39 15.05
CA ALA A 36 49.55 29.23 15.94
C ALA A 36 48.21 29.53 15.24
N GLU A 37 48.15 30.58 14.41
CA GLU A 37 46.93 30.96 13.69
C GLU A 37 46.56 29.91 12.63
N ILE A 38 47.51 29.46 11.81
CA ILE A 38 47.26 28.43 10.78
C ILE A 38 46.79 27.14 11.45
N PHE A 39 47.46 26.71 12.53
CA PHE A 39 47.06 25.51 13.26
C PHE A 39 45.64 25.61 13.84
N SER A 40 45.23 26.81 14.29
CA SER A 40 43.87 27.05 14.80
C SER A 40 42.78 27.02 13.71
N LYS A 41 43.16 27.28 12.45
CA LYS A 41 42.24 27.35 11.30
C LYS A 41 42.27 26.10 10.43
N ALA A 42 43.28 25.25 10.58
CA ALA A 42 43.31 23.95 9.94
C ALA A 42 42.10 23.14 10.43
N THR A 43 41.08 23.01 9.57
CA THR A 43 40.03 22.01 9.72
C THR A 43 40.71 20.67 9.84
N LYS A 44 40.78 20.15 11.07
CA LYS A 44 41.19 18.75 11.32
C LYS A 44 40.22 17.91 10.46
N LEU A 45 40.75 17.34 9.39
CA LEU A 45 40.00 16.49 8.47
C LEU A 45 39.56 15.26 9.26
N ASP A 46 38.35 15.39 9.81
CA ASP A 46 37.29 14.42 10.02
C ASP A 46 36.34 15.00 11.06
N PRO A 47 35.42 15.90 10.69
CA PRO A 47 34.21 15.98 11.48
C PRO A 47 33.51 14.64 11.29
N ILE A 48 33.79 13.67 12.18
CA ILE A 48 32.78 12.69 12.52
C ILE A 48 31.57 13.54 12.91
N PHE A 49 30.61 13.63 12.00
CA PHE A 49 29.34 14.28 12.23
C PHE A 49 28.59 13.41 13.24
N ALA A 50 28.89 13.62 14.52
CA ALA A 50 28.20 12.99 15.65
C ALA A 50 26.83 13.67 15.93
N ALA A 51 26.35 14.49 14.99
CA ALA A 51 25.05 15.11 15.07
C ALA A 51 24.01 14.25 14.32
N THR A 52 22.87 14.01 14.96
CA THR A 52 21.68 13.48 14.33
C THR A 52 21.22 14.47 13.25
N ASN A 53 21.58 14.21 11.99
CA ASN A 53 21.10 15.03 10.88
C ASN A 53 19.65 14.61 10.58
N SER A 54 18.67 15.39 11.04
CA SER A 54 17.31 15.32 10.54
C SER A 54 17.28 15.96 9.15
N ILE A 55 17.17 15.15 8.10
CA ILE A 55 16.85 15.63 6.76
C ILE A 55 15.38 16.07 6.80
N THR A 56 15.13 17.35 6.99
CA THR A 56 13.77 17.88 7.19
C THR A 56 13.07 18.22 5.87
N THR A 57 13.81 18.39 4.77
CA THR A 57 13.23 18.69 3.46
C THR A 57 14.16 18.25 2.34
N LEU A 58 13.73 17.28 1.53
CA LEU A 58 14.37 16.92 0.27
C LEU A 58 13.78 17.83 -0.83
N VAL A 59 14.47 18.91 -1.18
CA VAL A 59 13.95 19.94 -2.10
C VAL A 59 14.28 19.66 -3.57
N GLN A 60 15.03 18.59 -3.88
CA GLN A 60 15.30 18.20 -5.26
C GLN A 60 15.11 16.69 -5.48
N PRO A 61 14.57 16.28 -6.65
CA PRO A 61 14.46 14.88 -7.02
C PRO A 61 15.86 14.35 -7.36
N GLY A 62 16.52 13.77 -6.36
CA GLY A 62 17.78 13.07 -6.52
C GLY A 62 17.76 11.78 -5.70
N ASP A 63 18.39 10.73 -6.24
CA ASP A 63 18.55 9.45 -5.55
C ASP A 63 19.32 9.66 -4.22
N VAL A 64 18.67 9.40 -3.09
CA VAL A 64 19.37 9.29 -1.80
C VAL A 64 20.04 7.92 -1.75
N ARG A 65 21.32 7.86 -2.12
CA ARG A 65 22.12 6.64 -1.97
C ARG A 65 22.98 6.73 -0.72
N ALA A 66 22.71 5.89 0.26
CA ALA A 66 23.65 5.64 1.36
C ALA A 66 24.83 4.85 0.80
N SER A 67 26.05 5.38 0.92
CA SER A 67 27.27 4.80 0.32
C SER A 67 27.90 3.66 1.13
N ALA A 68 27.27 3.22 2.21
CA ALA A 68 27.62 2.02 2.95
C ALA A 68 26.44 1.65 3.85
N PRO A 69 26.32 0.41 4.35
CA PRO A 69 25.40 0.12 5.43
C PRO A 69 25.95 0.74 6.72
N PRO A 70 25.27 1.75 7.26
CA PRO A 70 24.94 1.65 8.66
C PRO A 70 23.42 1.62 8.81
N ALA A 71 22.98 0.95 9.86
CA ALA A 71 21.58 0.95 10.27
C ALA A 71 21.05 2.38 10.28
N PHE A 72 20.06 2.65 9.44
CA PHE A 72 19.38 3.94 9.41
C PHE A 72 18.56 4.06 10.71
N ALA A 73 19.08 4.75 11.72
CA ALA A 73 18.38 5.03 12.97
C ALA A 73 18.02 6.52 13.00
N GLY A 74 16.97 6.90 12.26
CA GLY A 74 16.45 8.26 12.24
C GLY A 74 14.93 8.25 12.22
N THR A 75 14.31 8.91 13.19
CA THR A 75 12.92 9.35 13.09
C THR A 75 12.87 10.54 12.13
N ALA A 76 12.38 10.31 10.91
CA ALA A 76 12.11 11.40 9.99
C ALA A 76 11.02 12.31 10.59
N GLY A 77 11.28 13.62 10.63
CA GLY A 77 10.30 14.61 11.04
C GLY A 77 9.06 14.49 10.14
N ALA A 78 7.93 14.19 10.76
CA ALA A 78 6.67 13.96 10.08
C ALA A 78 6.25 15.21 9.29
N SER A 79 6.22 15.11 7.97
CA SER A 79 5.14 15.73 7.21
C SER A 79 3.84 14.96 7.53
N PRO A 80 2.66 15.59 7.48
CA PRO A 80 1.40 14.88 7.73
C PRO A 80 1.27 13.74 6.72
N GLY A 81 1.46 12.49 7.17
CA GLY A 81 1.24 11.29 6.36
C GLY A 81 2.37 10.27 6.28
N TRP A 82 3.62 10.59 6.66
CA TRP A 82 4.72 9.62 6.53
C TRP A 82 5.42 9.37 7.87
N ARG A 83 5.28 8.14 8.39
CA ARG A 83 6.03 7.64 9.56
C ARG A 83 6.91 6.46 9.14
N PHE A 84 8.22 6.59 9.32
CA PHE A 84 9.18 5.51 9.13
C PHE A 84 9.77 5.13 10.50
N THR A 85 9.59 3.89 10.91
CA THR A 85 10.31 3.32 12.07
C THR A 85 11.31 2.27 11.57
N PRO A 86 12.61 2.45 11.81
CA PRO A 86 13.61 1.48 11.38
C PRO A 86 13.71 0.30 12.36
N PHE A 87 13.72 -0.93 11.82
CA PHE A 87 14.15 -2.16 12.51
C PHE A 87 14.87 -3.09 11.52
N VAL A 88 15.77 -3.93 12.02
CA VAL A 88 16.62 -4.83 11.21
C VAL A 88 15.97 -6.22 11.15
N GLY A 89 15.44 -6.59 9.99
CA GLY A 89 14.79 -7.88 9.72
C GLY A 89 13.77 -7.79 8.58
N SER A 90 13.50 -8.91 7.90
CA SER A 90 12.65 -9.07 6.69
C SER A 90 11.56 -8.01 6.50
N VAL A 91 11.66 -7.20 5.43
CA VAL A 91 10.73 -6.10 5.16
C VAL A 91 9.46 -6.60 4.49
N SER A 92 8.34 -6.51 5.20
CA SER A 92 7.03 -6.23 4.62
C SER A 92 6.77 -4.73 4.83
N TYR A 93 6.58 -3.96 3.76
CA TYR A 93 6.28 -2.53 3.87
C TYR A 93 4.76 -2.32 3.88
N ILE A 94 4.26 -1.55 4.85
CA ILE A 94 2.89 -1.02 4.85
C ILE A 94 3.01 0.49 4.66
N MET A 95 2.68 0.94 3.45
CA MET A 95 2.68 2.33 3.04
C MET A 95 1.30 2.91 3.39
N GLY A 96 1.14 3.52 4.56
CA GLY A 96 -0.13 4.13 4.97
C GLY A 96 -0.28 5.54 4.39
N HIS A 97 -1.35 5.77 3.63
CA HIS A 97 -1.78 7.10 3.19
C HIS A 97 -2.49 7.80 4.37
N ALA A 98 -2.55 9.14 4.39
CA ALA A 98 -3.13 9.90 5.51
C ALA A 98 -4.64 9.63 5.76
N ASP A 99 -5.31 9.00 4.80
CA ASP A 99 -6.71 8.56 4.86
C ASP A 99 -6.87 7.09 5.30
N GLY A 100 -5.77 6.38 5.63
CA GLY A 100 -5.77 4.98 6.05
C GLY A 100 -5.66 3.96 4.92
N SER A 101 -5.56 4.38 3.65
CA SER A 101 -5.36 3.46 2.52
C SER A 101 -3.91 2.99 2.37
N VAL A 102 -3.70 1.81 1.79
CA VAL A 102 -2.36 1.28 1.47
C VAL A 102 -2.24 1.15 -0.05
N MET A 103 -1.43 2.00 -0.67
CA MET A 103 -1.12 1.89 -2.11
C MET A 103 -0.02 0.86 -2.30
N VAL A 104 -0.32 -0.26 -2.93
CA VAL A 104 0.68 -1.24 -3.33
C VAL A 104 0.82 -1.22 -4.85
N GLY A 105 2.06 -1.27 -5.35
CA GLY A 105 2.35 -1.39 -6.78
C GLY A 105 1.73 -2.66 -7.41
N PRO A 106 2.08 -2.99 -8.67
CA PRO A 106 1.37 -3.98 -9.49
C PRO A 106 1.34 -5.42 -8.94
N GLN A 107 1.99 -5.70 -7.81
CA GLN A 107 1.85 -6.95 -7.08
C GLN A 107 2.08 -6.72 -5.57
N PHE A 108 1.05 -6.98 -4.76
CA PHE A 108 1.17 -7.13 -3.31
C PHE A 108 1.24 -8.62 -2.99
N ARG A 109 2.38 -9.08 -2.47
CA ARG A 109 2.55 -10.46 -2.00
C ARG A 109 2.89 -10.42 -0.52
N VAL A 110 1.95 -10.83 0.33
CA VAL A 110 2.20 -11.09 1.75
C VAL A 110 2.20 -12.61 1.93
N GLY A 111 3.36 -13.17 2.23
CA GLY A 111 3.52 -14.59 2.51
C GLY A 111 4.11 -14.78 3.90
N PHE A 112 3.37 -15.45 4.79
CA PHE A 112 3.86 -15.88 6.09
C PHE A 112 3.74 -17.41 6.17
N GLY A 113 4.84 -18.13 5.99
CA GLY A 113 4.87 -19.59 6.14
C GLY A 113 3.96 -20.37 5.15
N ALA A 114 3.82 -21.67 5.36
CA ALA A 114 3.25 -22.64 4.41
C ALA A 114 1.73 -22.50 4.14
N THR A 115 1.04 -21.51 4.70
CA THR A 115 -0.38 -21.23 4.47
C THR A 115 -0.61 -19.71 4.46
N PRO A 116 -0.73 -19.07 3.29
CA PRO A 116 -0.97 -17.62 3.23
C PRO A 116 -2.46 -17.30 3.47
N ASP A 117 -2.82 -16.96 4.71
CA ASP A 117 -4.11 -16.32 5.00
C ASP A 117 -3.93 -14.79 4.89
N PHE A 118 -4.30 -14.22 3.74
CA PHE A 118 -4.51 -12.79 3.61
C PHE A 118 -5.89 -12.45 4.17
N ALA A 119 -5.94 -11.90 5.38
CA ALA A 119 -7.18 -11.42 5.99
C ALA A 119 -7.37 -9.93 5.68
N VAL A 120 -8.27 -9.61 4.74
CA VAL A 120 -8.95 -8.31 4.76
C VAL A 120 -9.80 -8.30 6.04
N VAL A 121 -9.70 -7.22 6.82
CA VAL A 121 -10.27 -7.06 8.19
C VAL A 121 -11.59 -7.81 8.39
N PRO A 122 -11.78 -8.56 9.50
CA PRO A 122 -13.05 -9.22 9.79
C PRO A 122 -14.22 -8.23 9.73
N GLY A 123 -15.16 -8.45 8.82
CA GLY A 123 -16.39 -7.67 8.69
C GLY A 123 -16.34 -6.44 7.78
N GLY A 124 -15.27 -6.23 7.00
CA GLY A 124 -15.19 -5.14 6.01
C GLY A 124 -15.58 -5.54 4.59
N ASP A 125 -16.00 -4.57 3.78
CA ASP A 125 -16.24 -4.75 2.34
C ASP A 125 -14.93 -4.77 1.55
N GLY A 126 -14.85 -5.63 0.53
CA GLY A 126 -13.75 -5.67 -0.43
C GLY A 126 -14.16 -5.13 -1.80
N PHE A 127 -13.38 -4.19 -2.36
CA PHE A 127 -13.58 -3.68 -3.73
C PHE A 127 -12.50 -4.23 -4.66
N PHE A 128 -12.92 -4.95 -5.71
CA PHE A 128 -12.05 -5.49 -6.75
C PHE A 128 -12.36 -4.81 -8.08
N ALA A 129 -11.38 -4.14 -8.68
CA ALA A 129 -11.54 -3.47 -9.98
C ALA A 129 -11.49 -4.45 -11.17
N GLY A 130 -11.02 -5.68 -10.94
CA GLY A 130 -10.93 -6.75 -11.93
C GLY A 130 -11.47 -8.07 -11.39
N ASP A 131 -11.07 -9.17 -12.01
CA ASP A 131 -11.58 -10.50 -11.67
C ASP A 131 -11.14 -10.95 -10.28
N ALA A 132 -12.10 -11.45 -9.50
CA ALA A 132 -11.84 -12.14 -8.24
C ALA A 132 -11.89 -13.65 -8.47
N THR A 133 -10.75 -14.32 -8.38
CA THR A 133 -10.66 -15.79 -8.49
C THR A 133 -10.45 -16.39 -7.11
N ALA A 134 -11.31 -17.32 -6.72
CA ALA A 134 -11.21 -18.06 -5.46
C ALA A 134 -11.45 -19.55 -5.73
N VAL A 135 -10.88 -20.42 -4.89
CA VAL A 135 -11.17 -21.86 -4.95
C VAL A 135 -12.64 -22.13 -4.62
N ALA A 136 -13.21 -21.35 -3.69
CA ALA A 136 -14.63 -21.41 -3.34
C ALA A 136 -15.11 -20.05 -2.80
N PHE A 137 -16.38 -19.74 -3.06
CA PHE A 137 -17.10 -18.64 -2.43
C PHE A 137 -18.13 -19.22 -1.47
N PHE A 138 -17.93 -19.01 -0.16
CA PHE A 138 -18.89 -19.37 0.87
C PHE A 138 -19.60 -18.11 1.37
N THR A 139 -20.93 -18.17 1.45
CA THR A 139 -21.76 -17.10 2.00
C THR A 139 -22.50 -17.64 3.22
N SER A 140 -22.45 -16.93 4.34
CA SER A 140 -23.19 -17.29 5.54
C SER A 140 -24.70 -17.30 5.25
N SER A 141 -25.35 -18.43 5.54
CA SER A 141 -26.78 -18.65 5.25
C SER A 141 -27.53 -19.25 6.45
N ASP A 142 -27.00 -19.05 7.65
CA ASP A 142 -27.57 -19.55 8.90
C ASP A 142 -28.96 -18.95 9.17
N GLN A 143 -29.90 -19.76 9.66
CA GLN A 143 -31.25 -19.31 10.00
C GLN A 143 -31.26 -18.21 11.06
N ALA A 144 -30.31 -18.24 12.01
CA ALA A 144 -30.21 -17.22 13.05
C ALA A 144 -29.88 -15.82 12.52
N LEU A 145 -29.38 -15.72 11.28
CA LEU A 145 -29.08 -14.46 10.59
C LEU A 145 -30.26 -13.94 9.75
N LYS A 146 -31.41 -14.62 9.76
CA LYS A 146 -32.56 -14.33 8.91
C LYS A 146 -33.82 -14.09 9.74
N GLN A 147 -34.68 -13.25 9.20
CA GLN A 147 -36.00 -12.93 9.76
C GLN A 147 -37.00 -12.95 8.60
N ASP A 148 -38.29 -13.05 8.92
CA ASP A 148 -39.40 -13.01 7.94
C ASP A 148 -39.19 -14.00 6.77
N ILE A 149 -38.90 -15.26 7.12
CA ILE A 149 -38.61 -16.31 6.14
C ILE A 149 -39.93 -16.81 5.54
N GLU A 150 -40.17 -16.44 4.28
CA GLU A 150 -41.28 -16.93 3.47
C GLU A 150 -40.75 -17.75 2.29
N GLU A 151 -41.54 -18.73 1.87
CA GLU A 151 -41.24 -19.51 0.67
C GLU A 151 -41.54 -18.68 -0.59
N ILE A 152 -40.67 -18.79 -1.59
CA ILE A 152 -40.85 -18.10 -2.87
C ILE A 152 -41.93 -18.84 -3.66
N ASP A 153 -42.99 -18.13 -4.05
CA ASP A 153 -44.03 -18.69 -4.91
C ASP A 153 -43.47 -19.05 -6.30
N GLY A 154 -43.45 -20.34 -6.62
CA GLY A 154 -42.82 -20.85 -7.83
C GLY A 154 -43.54 -20.47 -9.13
N GLU A 155 -44.86 -20.23 -9.10
CA GLU A 155 -45.60 -19.75 -10.28
C GLU A 155 -45.25 -18.30 -10.61
N THR A 156 -45.21 -17.44 -9.59
CA THR A 156 -44.79 -16.05 -9.71
C THR A 156 -43.32 -15.97 -10.16
N ALA A 157 -42.43 -16.75 -9.53
CA ALA A 157 -41.03 -16.82 -9.92
C ALA A 157 -40.86 -17.25 -11.39
N LEU A 158 -41.57 -18.32 -11.81
CA LEU A 158 -41.53 -18.78 -13.21
C LEU A 158 -42.02 -17.71 -14.18
N THR A 159 -43.11 -17.01 -13.84
CA THR A 159 -43.68 -15.94 -14.67
C THR A 159 -42.70 -14.78 -14.80
N ALA A 160 -42.10 -14.34 -13.69
CA ALA A 160 -41.10 -13.28 -13.69
C ALA A 160 -39.86 -13.67 -14.50
N LEU A 161 -39.32 -14.87 -14.29
CA LEU A 161 -38.14 -15.37 -15.02
C LEU A 161 -38.37 -15.49 -16.53
N ARG A 162 -39.58 -15.87 -16.95
CA ARG A 162 -39.97 -15.87 -18.37
C ARG A 162 -39.99 -14.46 -18.97
N ALA A 163 -40.46 -13.47 -18.23
CA ALA A 163 -40.48 -12.08 -18.66
C ALA A 163 -39.06 -11.49 -18.79
N VAL A 164 -38.15 -11.87 -17.87
CA VAL A 164 -36.74 -11.45 -17.89
C VAL A 164 -36.05 -12.05 -19.12
N GLY A 165 -36.13 -13.36 -19.28
CA GLY A 165 -35.47 -14.13 -20.34
C GLY A 165 -33.94 -14.17 -20.22
N ALA A 166 -33.33 -15.18 -20.85
CA ALA A 166 -31.88 -15.26 -21.00
C ALA A 166 -31.45 -14.55 -22.29
N HIS A 167 -30.40 -13.74 -22.22
CA HIS A 167 -29.90 -12.94 -23.35
C HIS A 167 -28.43 -13.27 -23.62
N SER A 168 -28.06 -13.27 -24.89
CA SER A 168 -26.67 -13.13 -25.31
C SER A 168 -26.41 -11.67 -25.65
N TYR A 169 -25.28 -11.14 -25.20
CA TYR A 169 -24.88 -9.76 -25.48
C TYR A 169 -23.36 -9.67 -25.58
N THR A 170 -22.85 -8.57 -26.14
CA THR A 170 -21.42 -8.28 -26.16
C THR A 170 -21.11 -7.19 -25.16
N ARG A 171 -20.18 -7.46 -24.24
CA ARG A 171 -19.68 -6.49 -23.26
C ARG A 171 -18.18 -6.36 -23.45
N ASN A 172 -17.70 -5.13 -23.64
CA ASN A 172 -16.27 -4.84 -23.87
C ASN A 172 -15.62 -5.71 -24.98
N GLY A 173 -16.38 -6.01 -26.03
CA GLY A 173 -15.93 -6.85 -27.15
C GLY A 173 -15.97 -8.37 -26.90
N VAL A 174 -16.40 -8.80 -25.72
CA VAL A 174 -16.54 -10.22 -25.36
C VAL A 174 -18.01 -10.64 -25.42
N PRO A 175 -18.36 -11.69 -26.18
CA PRO A 175 -19.69 -12.30 -26.12
C PRO A 175 -19.93 -12.96 -24.76
N GLU A 176 -21.03 -12.60 -24.12
CA GLU A 176 -21.46 -13.08 -22.81
C GLU A 176 -22.93 -13.53 -22.87
N PHE A 177 -23.35 -14.27 -21.83
CA PHE A 177 -24.74 -14.62 -21.59
C PHE A 177 -25.14 -14.16 -20.19
N GLY A 178 -26.39 -13.74 -20.04
CA GLY A 178 -26.89 -13.33 -18.75
C GLY A 178 -28.30 -12.76 -18.80
N VAL A 179 -28.61 -11.95 -17.80
CA VAL A 179 -29.89 -11.25 -17.65
C VAL A 179 -29.68 -9.74 -17.70
N ILE A 180 -30.71 -9.03 -18.14
CA ILE A 180 -30.71 -7.56 -18.18
C ILE A 180 -31.32 -7.03 -16.88
N ALA A 181 -30.55 -6.25 -16.12
CA ALA A 181 -30.96 -5.75 -14.79
C ALA A 181 -32.30 -4.99 -14.83
N GLN A 182 -32.53 -4.16 -15.84
CA GLN A 182 -33.78 -3.41 -16.00
C GLN A 182 -34.99 -4.31 -16.23
N ARG A 183 -34.79 -5.49 -16.86
CA ARG A 183 -35.89 -6.45 -17.03
C ARG A 183 -36.22 -7.16 -15.73
N LEU A 184 -35.24 -7.38 -14.84
CA LEU A 184 -35.51 -7.88 -13.50
C LEU A 184 -36.40 -6.90 -12.73
N GLU A 185 -36.07 -5.60 -12.77
CA GLU A 185 -36.92 -4.55 -12.14
C GLU A 185 -38.34 -4.55 -12.72
N GLN A 186 -38.49 -4.60 -14.04
CA GLN A 186 -39.79 -4.63 -14.72
C GLN A 186 -40.61 -5.89 -14.42
N ALA A 187 -39.93 -7.00 -14.13
CA ALA A 187 -40.56 -8.28 -13.79
C ALA A 187 -40.90 -8.41 -12.29
N GLY A 188 -40.69 -7.36 -11.49
CA GLY A 188 -40.96 -7.39 -10.04
C GLY A 188 -39.84 -8.06 -9.22
N LEU A 189 -38.63 -8.16 -9.76
CA LEU A 189 -37.43 -8.70 -9.10
C LEU A 189 -36.41 -7.59 -8.80
N ASP A 190 -36.89 -6.41 -8.43
CA ASP A 190 -36.08 -5.22 -8.10
C ASP A 190 -35.12 -5.46 -6.93
N ARG A 191 -35.48 -6.30 -5.94
CA ARG A 191 -34.58 -6.71 -4.84
C ARG A 191 -33.29 -7.42 -5.28
N LEU A 192 -33.25 -7.92 -6.52
CA LEU A 192 -32.06 -8.54 -7.10
C LEU A 192 -31.15 -7.52 -7.78
N VAL A 193 -31.54 -6.25 -7.84
CA VAL A 193 -30.83 -5.20 -8.56
C VAL A 193 -30.39 -4.12 -7.59
N THR A 194 -29.11 -3.75 -7.67
CA THR A 194 -28.56 -2.61 -6.95
C THR A 194 -27.96 -1.61 -7.93
N VAL A 195 -28.01 -0.33 -7.61
CA VAL A 195 -27.39 0.73 -8.41
C VAL A 195 -26.04 1.07 -7.79
N GLY A 196 -24.97 0.91 -8.57
CA GLY A 196 -23.63 1.27 -8.15
C GLY A 196 -23.41 2.79 -8.10
N PRO A 197 -22.32 3.26 -7.47
CA PRO A 197 -21.92 4.67 -7.49
C PRO A 197 -21.68 5.23 -8.91
N ASP A 198 -21.38 4.34 -9.85
CA ASP A 198 -21.20 4.58 -11.28
C ASP A 198 -22.52 4.68 -12.07
N THR A 199 -23.67 4.68 -11.37
CA THR A 199 -25.04 4.69 -11.93
C THR A 199 -25.44 3.44 -12.72
N TYR A 200 -24.53 2.46 -12.85
CA TYR A 200 -24.84 1.19 -13.49
C TYR A 200 -25.57 0.25 -12.52
N ARG A 201 -26.56 -0.46 -13.07
CA ARG A 201 -27.29 -1.51 -12.34
C ARG A 201 -26.48 -2.79 -12.29
N ARG A 202 -26.50 -3.46 -11.15
CA ARG A 202 -25.77 -4.68 -10.83
C ARG A 202 -26.76 -5.72 -10.34
N VAL A 203 -26.54 -6.98 -10.70
CA VAL A 203 -27.45 -8.08 -10.38
C VAL A 203 -26.86 -8.95 -9.29
N ASN A 204 -27.66 -9.24 -8.25
CA ASN A 204 -27.36 -10.26 -7.26
C ASN A 204 -27.68 -11.65 -7.83
N TYR A 205 -26.71 -12.24 -8.52
CA TYR A 205 -26.86 -13.58 -9.09
C TYR A 205 -27.08 -14.67 -8.02
N ASN A 206 -26.55 -14.52 -6.80
CA ASN A 206 -26.81 -15.46 -5.71
C ASN A 206 -28.29 -15.48 -5.32
N GLY A 207 -28.94 -14.31 -5.29
CA GLY A 207 -30.38 -14.20 -5.05
C GLY A 207 -31.21 -14.74 -6.22
N LEU A 208 -30.76 -14.52 -7.47
CA LEU A 208 -31.43 -15.04 -8.66
C LEU A 208 -31.50 -16.58 -8.69
N ILE A 209 -30.49 -17.27 -8.13
CA ILE A 209 -30.50 -18.73 -8.03
C ILE A 209 -31.68 -19.23 -7.20
N ALA A 210 -32.09 -18.52 -6.13
CA ALA A 210 -33.24 -18.91 -5.32
C ALA A 210 -34.56 -18.86 -6.12
N GLU A 211 -34.76 -17.83 -6.94
CA GLU A 211 -35.91 -17.73 -7.86
C GLU A 211 -35.93 -18.88 -8.88
N LEU A 212 -34.76 -19.22 -9.43
CA LEU A 212 -34.63 -20.33 -10.38
C LEU A 212 -34.98 -21.67 -9.74
N ILE A 213 -34.58 -21.89 -8.49
CA ILE A 213 -34.92 -23.11 -7.73
C ILE A 213 -36.43 -23.20 -7.52
N ALA A 214 -37.08 -22.12 -7.06
CA ALA A 214 -38.53 -22.10 -6.82
C ALA A 214 -39.31 -22.39 -8.12
N ALA A 215 -38.93 -21.74 -9.22
CA ALA A 215 -39.54 -21.98 -10.52
C ALA A 215 -39.33 -23.43 -11.02
N LEU A 216 -38.15 -24.00 -10.79
CA LEU A 216 -37.84 -25.38 -11.19
C LEU A 216 -38.66 -26.39 -10.39
N ILE A 217 -38.78 -26.22 -9.07
CA ILE A 217 -39.62 -27.07 -8.21
C ILE A 217 -41.07 -27.02 -8.68
N HIS A 218 -41.60 -25.82 -8.95
CA HIS A 218 -42.96 -25.67 -9.46
C HIS A 218 -43.17 -26.36 -10.82
N ILE A 219 -42.18 -26.34 -11.71
CA ILE A 219 -42.25 -27.08 -12.97
C ILE A 219 -42.28 -28.60 -12.72
N ASP A 220 -41.45 -29.11 -11.82
CA ASP A 220 -41.41 -30.54 -11.46
C ASP A 220 -42.73 -31.00 -10.85
N ASP A 221 -43.31 -30.24 -9.92
CA ASP A 221 -44.61 -30.54 -9.31
C ASP A 221 -45.72 -30.62 -10.36
N ARG A 222 -45.73 -29.67 -11.31
CA ARG A 222 -46.67 -29.69 -12.43
C ARG A 222 -46.45 -30.88 -13.34
N LEU A 223 -45.19 -31.26 -13.59
CA LEU A 223 -44.87 -32.41 -14.43
C LEU A 223 -45.35 -33.70 -13.78
N ARG A 224 -45.09 -33.89 -12.49
CA ARG A 224 -45.56 -35.07 -11.72
C ARG A 224 -47.08 -35.17 -11.63
N ALA A 225 -47.78 -34.03 -11.61
CA ALA A 225 -49.24 -34.03 -11.66
C ALA A 225 -49.78 -34.49 -13.03
N LEU A 226 -48.99 -34.35 -14.10
CA LEU A 226 -49.36 -34.69 -15.48
C LEU A 226 -48.85 -36.07 -15.91
N GLU A 227 -47.73 -36.52 -15.37
CA GLU A 227 -47.15 -37.84 -15.65
C GLU A 227 -47.66 -38.86 -14.60
N PRO A 228 -48.41 -39.91 -15.00
CA PRO A 228 -48.83 -40.94 -14.05
C PRO A 228 -47.60 -41.61 -13.41
N PRO A 229 -47.68 -42.03 -12.14
CA PRO A 229 -46.54 -42.64 -11.46
C PRO A 229 -46.07 -43.87 -12.25
N ALA A 230 -44.76 -43.96 -12.48
CA ALA A 230 -44.15 -45.11 -13.16
C ALA A 230 -44.56 -46.42 -12.43
N PRO A 231 -44.94 -47.47 -13.18
CA PRO A 231 -45.40 -48.73 -12.61
C PRO A 231 -44.33 -49.45 -11.80
#